data_AF-A0AAW3U268-F1
#
_entry.id   AF-A0AAW3U268-F1
#
_cell.length_a   1.000
_cell.length_b   1.000
_cell.length_c   1.000
_cell.angle_alpha   90.00
_cell.angle_beta   90.00
_cell.angle_gamma   90.00
#
_symmetry.space_group_name_H-M   'P 1'
#
loop_
_entity.id
_entity.type
_entity.pdbx_description
1 polymer ?
#
loop_
_entity_poly.entity_id
_entity_poly.type
_entity_poly.pdbx_seq_one_letter_code
_entity_poly.pdbx_strand_id
1 'polypeptide(L)'
;MKAILGPKDRLSFTDIERAWEANRESEDQDPGGGFEQFDEWLNARVMIIQRRIELLGESYPFEFSDDDTALRFKGDAEIADGEAVYLLCLFLSVARDTSVFIDPIPITPWIRDAFQACSGWAAAGSIDGSSYVFGWPRVDGSDFQVALHDVFVTLMADGEIVPHSNAPAGSAGREKDAGIDVIAWKERIDKSSGKLNLFGQVASGANWRDKPISPYIDALQKNWLASPWIIPPQPAMFIPFSIVPLFGATYREQVRYFSAMYGSIFYREILPAYAARGLLLERSGSIFCHRSNELPRLIAREKAFIKVLRRTQDYS
;
A
#
# COMPACT_ATOMS: atom_id res chain seq x y z
N MET A 1 -13.09 -1.77 -9.30
CA MET A 1 -12.69 -2.23 -10.64
C MET A 1 -13.88 -2.27 -11.58
N LYS A 2 -14.96 -2.98 -11.25
CA LYS A 2 -16.18 -3.01 -12.09
C LYS A 2 -16.73 -1.63 -12.50
N ALA A 3 -16.69 -0.62 -11.63
CA ALA A 3 -17.06 0.76 -12.02
C ALA A 3 -16.12 1.41 -13.07
N ILE A 4 -14.81 1.11 -13.07
CA ILE A 4 -13.87 1.59 -14.10
C ILE A 4 -14.15 0.93 -15.46
N LEU A 5 -14.56 -0.33 -15.40
CA LEU A 5 -14.83 -1.14 -16.56
C LEU A 5 -16.23 -0.87 -17.15
N GLY A 6 -17.19 -0.56 -16.29
CA GLY A 6 -18.59 -0.39 -16.67
C GLY A 6 -18.84 0.78 -17.64
N PRO A 7 -19.94 0.73 -18.40
CA PRO A 7 -20.30 1.80 -19.33
C PRO A 7 -20.35 3.16 -18.64
N LYS A 8 -19.70 4.17 -19.25
CA LYS A 8 -19.61 5.53 -18.71
C LYS A 8 -19.03 5.59 -17.29
N ASP A 9 -18.08 4.70 -16.98
CA ASP A 9 -17.37 4.67 -15.69
C ASP A 9 -18.31 4.47 -14.48
N ARG A 10 -19.38 3.69 -14.68
CA ARG A 10 -20.46 3.49 -13.70
C ARG A 10 -20.74 2.00 -13.46
N LEU A 11 -21.04 1.66 -12.21
CA LEU A 11 -21.59 0.38 -11.80
C LEU A 11 -22.95 0.61 -11.12
N SER A 12 -24.03 0.27 -11.83
CA SER A 12 -25.41 0.35 -11.33
C SER A 12 -25.70 -0.73 -10.28
N PHE A 13 -26.35 -0.38 -9.17
CA PHE A 13 -26.74 -1.36 -8.15
C PHE A 13 -27.83 -2.31 -8.65
N THR A 14 -28.72 -1.84 -9.53
CA THR A 14 -29.70 -2.70 -10.21
C THR A 14 -29.02 -3.75 -11.10
N ASP A 15 -27.90 -3.42 -11.73
CA ASP A 15 -27.16 -4.40 -12.54
C ASP A 15 -26.45 -5.43 -11.64
N ILE A 16 -26.00 -5.01 -10.45
CA ILE A 16 -25.45 -5.94 -9.44
C ILE A 16 -26.55 -6.88 -8.94
N GLU A 17 -27.73 -6.37 -8.66
CA GLU A 17 -28.89 -7.15 -8.20
C GLU A 17 -29.26 -8.24 -9.19
N ARG A 18 -29.45 -7.88 -10.47
CA ARG A 18 -29.75 -8.84 -11.54
C ARG A 18 -28.68 -9.91 -11.67
N ALA A 19 -27.40 -9.54 -11.59
CA ALA A 19 -26.30 -10.50 -11.66
C ALA A 19 -26.25 -11.42 -10.42
N TRP A 20 -26.63 -10.90 -9.25
CA TRP A 20 -26.71 -11.68 -8.01
C TRP A 20 -27.87 -12.69 -8.06
N GLU A 21 -29.04 -12.28 -8.54
CA GLU A 21 -30.20 -13.16 -8.73
C GLU A 21 -29.91 -14.28 -9.74
N ALA A 22 -29.33 -13.94 -10.91
CA ALA A 22 -28.99 -14.94 -11.93
C ALA A 22 -27.99 -16.00 -11.42
N ASN A 23 -27.03 -15.61 -10.57
CA ASN A 23 -26.11 -16.57 -9.94
C ASN A 23 -26.83 -17.48 -8.93
N ARG A 24 -27.81 -16.94 -8.16
CA ARG A 24 -28.64 -17.76 -7.25
C ARG A 24 -29.52 -18.77 -7.98
N GLU A 25 -29.99 -18.46 -9.18
CA GLU A 25 -30.84 -19.35 -9.98
C GLU A 25 -30.05 -20.47 -10.70
N SER A 26 -28.76 -20.25 -10.95
CA SER A 26 -27.90 -21.18 -11.70
C SER A 26 -27.08 -22.13 -10.83
N GLU A 27 -26.84 -21.78 -9.57
CA GLU A 27 -26.26 -22.67 -8.57
C GLU A 27 -27.40 -23.35 -7.80
N ASP A 28 -27.58 -24.66 -7.96
CA ASP A 28 -28.47 -25.53 -7.13
C ASP A 28 -28.01 -25.61 -5.66
N GLN A 29 -27.14 -24.68 -5.24
CA GLN A 29 -26.59 -24.48 -3.93
C GLN A 29 -26.70 -22.98 -3.64
N ASP A 30 -27.50 -22.65 -2.62
CA ASP A 30 -27.62 -21.33 -2.03
C ASP A 30 -26.24 -20.64 -1.87
N PRO A 31 -25.88 -19.70 -2.77
CA PRO A 31 -24.54 -19.10 -2.82
C PRO A 31 -24.20 -18.26 -1.57
N GLY A 32 -25.20 -17.99 -0.74
CA GLY A 32 -25.08 -17.23 0.51
C GLY A 32 -24.91 -18.09 1.76
N GLY A 33 -25.11 -19.41 1.70
CA GLY A 33 -25.20 -20.21 2.91
C GLY A 33 -26.21 -19.60 3.89
N GLY A 34 -27.46 -19.42 3.47
CA GLY A 34 -28.56 -18.89 4.28
C GLY A 34 -29.35 -17.74 3.65
N PHE A 35 -30.43 -17.37 4.33
CA PHE A 35 -31.43 -16.33 4.03
C PHE A 35 -30.89 -14.87 3.90
N GLU A 36 -29.62 -14.63 3.54
CA GLU A 36 -29.12 -13.26 3.36
C GLU A 36 -29.84 -12.61 2.16
N GLN A 37 -30.55 -11.52 2.44
CA GLN A 37 -31.27 -10.74 1.42
C GLN A 37 -30.25 -9.87 0.65
N PHE A 38 -30.49 -9.65 -0.64
CA PHE A 38 -29.62 -8.80 -1.47
C PHE A 38 -29.38 -7.43 -0.83
N ASP A 39 -30.41 -6.84 -0.22
CA ASP A 39 -30.32 -5.56 0.47
C ASP A 39 -29.34 -5.59 1.64
N GLU A 40 -29.32 -6.64 2.45
CA GLU A 40 -28.37 -6.78 3.57
C GLU A 40 -26.94 -6.87 3.05
N TRP A 41 -26.75 -7.70 2.01
CA TRP A 41 -25.47 -7.87 1.35
C TRP A 41 -24.97 -6.54 0.75
N LEU A 42 -25.83 -5.83 0.01
CA LEU A 42 -25.52 -4.56 -0.66
C LEU A 42 -25.22 -3.47 0.36
N ASN A 43 -26.05 -3.32 1.40
CA ASN A 43 -25.85 -2.35 2.47
C ASN A 43 -24.48 -2.51 3.13
N ALA A 44 -24.05 -3.75 3.41
CA ALA A 44 -22.71 -4.00 3.96
C ALA A 44 -21.58 -3.50 3.04
N ARG A 45 -21.73 -3.61 1.70
CA ARG A 45 -20.73 -3.11 0.73
C ARG A 45 -20.77 -1.60 0.57
N VAL A 46 -21.97 -1.01 0.58
CA VAL A 46 -22.17 0.45 0.57
C VAL A 46 -21.51 1.08 1.79
N MET A 47 -21.68 0.51 2.99
CA MET A 47 -21.01 0.99 4.20
C MET A 47 -19.48 0.95 4.10
N ILE A 48 -18.92 -0.09 3.47
CA ILE A 48 -17.47 -0.17 3.21
C ILE A 48 -17.01 0.95 2.26
N ILE A 49 -17.80 1.26 1.23
CA ILE A 49 -17.49 2.32 0.27
C ILE A 49 -17.60 3.70 0.93
N GLN A 50 -18.66 3.97 1.68
CA GLN A 50 -18.85 5.21 2.44
C GLN A 50 -17.66 5.47 3.36
N ARG A 51 -17.25 4.45 4.12
CA ARG A 51 -16.07 4.56 4.98
C ARG A 51 -14.79 4.87 4.21
N ARG A 52 -14.63 4.36 2.98
CA ARG A 52 -13.46 4.69 2.14
C ARG A 52 -13.51 6.14 1.68
N ILE A 53 -14.69 6.64 1.27
CA ILE A 53 -14.89 8.04 0.92
C ILE A 53 -14.50 8.94 2.11
N GLU A 54 -14.98 8.62 3.31
CA GLU A 54 -14.68 9.38 4.53
C GLU A 54 -13.18 9.35 4.91
N LEU A 55 -12.53 8.18 4.86
CA LEU A 55 -11.14 8.04 5.30
C LEU A 55 -10.12 8.60 4.30
N LEU A 56 -10.40 8.45 3.00
CA LEU A 56 -9.43 8.76 1.96
C LEU A 56 -9.68 10.12 1.31
N GLY A 57 -10.91 10.65 1.36
CA GLY A 57 -11.27 11.91 0.73
C GLY A 57 -10.84 11.96 -0.74
N GLU A 58 -10.03 12.97 -1.08
CA GLU A 58 -9.45 13.17 -2.42
C GLU A 58 -8.55 12.02 -2.89
N SER A 59 -8.12 11.12 -2.00
CA SER A 59 -7.33 9.95 -2.40
C SER A 59 -8.19 8.78 -2.89
N TYR A 60 -9.53 8.88 -2.80
CA TYR A 60 -10.45 7.84 -3.27
C TYR A 60 -11.00 8.18 -4.66
N PRO A 61 -10.76 7.34 -5.68
CA PRO A 61 -11.12 7.65 -7.06
C PRO A 61 -12.58 7.34 -7.43
N PHE A 62 -13.42 7.03 -6.45
CA PHE A 62 -14.82 6.68 -6.68
C PHE A 62 -15.76 7.56 -5.85
N GLU A 63 -16.98 7.70 -6.34
CA GLU A 63 -18.06 8.45 -5.70
C GLU A 63 -19.40 7.75 -5.98
N PHE A 64 -20.41 8.01 -5.17
CA PHE A 64 -21.77 7.63 -5.53
C PHE A 64 -22.29 8.57 -6.64
N SER A 65 -23.20 8.08 -7.48
CA SER A 65 -23.96 8.95 -8.38
C SER A 65 -24.86 9.89 -7.60
N ASP A 66 -25.29 11.00 -8.21
CA ASP A 66 -26.13 12.02 -7.56
C ASP A 66 -27.44 11.48 -6.97
N ASP A 67 -27.91 10.32 -7.46
CA ASP A 67 -29.11 9.61 -7.03
C ASP A 67 -28.81 8.42 -6.09
N ASP A 68 -27.55 8.20 -5.70
CA ASP A 68 -27.04 7.09 -4.89
C ASP A 68 -27.36 5.68 -5.44
N THR A 69 -27.73 5.55 -6.71
CA THR A 69 -28.08 4.25 -7.33
C THR A 69 -26.89 3.52 -7.94
N ALA A 70 -25.71 4.13 -7.93
CA ALA A 70 -24.53 3.57 -8.54
C ALA A 70 -23.23 4.07 -7.92
N LEU A 71 -22.16 3.30 -8.13
CA LEU A 71 -20.80 3.72 -7.90
C LEU A 71 -20.16 4.20 -9.21
N ARG A 72 -19.56 5.39 -9.20
CA ARG A 72 -18.87 5.98 -10.34
C ARG A 72 -17.38 6.11 -10.09
N PHE A 73 -16.58 5.89 -11.13
CA PHE A 73 -15.18 6.31 -11.15
C PHE A 73 -15.12 7.78 -11.60
N LYS A 74 -14.37 8.61 -10.87
CA LYS A 74 -14.31 10.07 -11.08
C LYS A 74 -13.72 10.45 -12.45
N GLY A 75 -12.94 9.55 -13.05
CA GLY A 75 -12.34 9.71 -14.38
C GLY A 75 -10.81 9.66 -14.35
N ASP A 76 -10.20 9.61 -15.54
CA ASP A 76 -8.74 9.53 -15.71
C ASP A 76 -8.11 10.81 -16.32
N ALA A 77 -8.91 11.88 -16.47
CA ALA A 77 -8.45 13.16 -16.99
C ALA A 77 -7.41 13.79 -16.05
N GLU A 78 -7.74 13.90 -14.77
CA GLU A 78 -6.85 14.31 -13.68
C GLU A 78 -6.90 13.23 -12.62
N ILE A 79 -5.74 12.64 -12.30
CA ILE A 79 -5.61 11.63 -11.24
C ILE A 79 -4.76 12.28 -10.16
N ALA A 80 -5.35 12.49 -8.99
CA ALA A 80 -4.64 13.02 -7.82
C ALA A 80 -3.62 12.01 -7.29
N ASP A 81 -2.64 12.49 -6.53
CA ASP A 81 -1.55 11.67 -5.98
C ASP A 81 -2.05 10.43 -5.25
N GLY A 82 -2.99 10.63 -4.32
CA GLY A 82 -3.59 9.55 -3.55
C GLY A 82 -4.42 8.60 -4.41
N GLU A 83 -5.12 9.11 -5.43
CA GLU A 83 -5.88 8.26 -6.35
C GLU A 83 -4.95 7.34 -7.15
N ALA A 84 -3.81 7.83 -7.63
CA ALA A 84 -2.82 7.02 -8.33
C ALA A 84 -2.33 5.85 -7.45
N VAL A 85 -2.06 6.13 -6.17
CA VAL A 85 -1.66 5.11 -5.20
C VAL A 85 -2.81 4.14 -4.90
N TYR A 86 -4.05 4.64 -4.76
CA TYR A 86 -5.23 3.80 -4.57
C TYR A 86 -5.45 2.86 -5.75
N LEU A 87 -5.34 3.37 -6.98
CA LEU A 87 -5.52 2.61 -8.22
C LEU A 87 -4.46 1.51 -8.36
N LEU A 88 -3.20 1.80 -8.02
CA LEU A 88 -2.15 0.78 -7.95
C LEU A 88 -2.48 -0.31 -6.93
N CYS A 89 -2.93 0.07 -5.72
CA CYS A 89 -3.33 -0.89 -4.68
C CYS A 89 -4.53 -1.74 -5.14
N LEU A 90 -5.54 -1.10 -5.73
CA LEU A 90 -6.70 -1.76 -6.29
C LEU A 90 -6.27 -2.77 -7.35
N PHE A 91 -5.45 -2.36 -8.31
CA PHE A 91 -4.92 -3.26 -9.34
C PHE A 91 -4.20 -4.46 -8.73
N LEU A 92 -3.22 -4.22 -7.84
CA LEU A 92 -2.47 -5.30 -7.18
C LEU A 92 -3.37 -6.29 -6.44
N SER A 93 -4.45 -5.79 -5.83
CA SER A 93 -5.39 -6.63 -5.07
C SER A 93 -6.28 -7.52 -5.94
N VAL A 94 -6.59 -7.11 -7.18
CA VAL A 94 -7.49 -7.84 -8.08
C VAL A 94 -6.78 -8.48 -9.27
N ALA A 95 -5.47 -8.29 -9.42
CA ALA A 95 -4.72 -8.77 -10.59
C ALA A 95 -4.84 -10.29 -10.82
N ARG A 96 -5.13 -11.07 -9.77
CA ARG A 96 -5.33 -12.52 -9.84
C ARG A 96 -6.78 -12.97 -9.62
N ASP A 97 -7.71 -12.01 -9.52
CA ASP A 97 -9.10 -12.27 -9.24
C ASP A 97 -9.86 -12.58 -10.54
N THR A 98 -10.22 -13.84 -10.72
CA THR A 98 -10.92 -14.33 -11.92
C THR A 98 -12.36 -13.84 -12.03
N SER A 99 -12.92 -13.27 -10.95
CA SER A 99 -14.23 -12.58 -10.99
C SER A 99 -14.14 -11.18 -11.63
N VAL A 100 -12.91 -10.69 -11.84
CA VAL A 100 -12.63 -9.37 -12.42
C VAL A 100 -11.95 -9.48 -13.78
N PHE A 101 -10.97 -10.39 -13.92
CA PHE A 101 -10.26 -10.62 -15.17
C PHE A 101 -10.38 -12.08 -15.58
N ILE A 102 -10.77 -12.35 -16.84
CA ILE A 102 -10.83 -13.71 -17.39
C ILE A 102 -9.48 -14.41 -17.21
N ASP A 103 -8.40 -13.71 -17.60
CA ASP A 103 -7.02 -14.14 -17.39
C ASP A 103 -6.33 -13.28 -16.32
N PRO A 104 -5.65 -13.88 -15.33
CA PRO A 104 -4.85 -13.15 -14.36
C PRO A 104 -3.82 -12.22 -15.02
N ILE A 105 -3.78 -10.97 -14.59
CA ILE A 105 -2.82 -9.99 -15.08
C ILE A 105 -1.48 -10.19 -14.33
N PRO A 106 -0.36 -10.38 -15.04
CA PRO A 106 0.93 -10.59 -14.39
C PRO A 106 1.38 -9.35 -13.62
N ILE A 107 1.73 -9.54 -12.34
CA ILE A 107 2.34 -8.50 -11.50
C ILE A 107 3.84 -8.44 -11.85
N THR A 108 4.22 -7.44 -12.64
CA THR A 108 5.60 -7.24 -13.10
C THR A 108 6.50 -6.71 -11.97
N PRO A 109 7.84 -6.86 -12.09
CA PRO A 109 8.79 -6.27 -11.12
C PRO A 109 8.59 -4.77 -10.92
N TRP A 110 8.31 -4.03 -12.00
CA TRP A 110 8.04 -2.59 -11.92
C TRP A 110 6.84 -2.25 -11.06
N ILE A 111 5.76 -3.05 -11.10
CA ILE A 111 4.55 -2.79 -10.29
C ILE A 111 4.84 -3.02 -8.80
N ARG A 112 5.67 -4.02 -8.47
CA ARG A 112 6.10 -4.28 -7.09
C ARG A 112 6.98 -3.15 -6.57
N ASP A 113 7.90 -2.69 -7.39
CA ASP A 113 8.81 -1.59 -7.11
C ASP A 113 8.06 -0.24 -6.95
N ALA A 114 7.09 0.04 -7.83
CA ALA A 114 6.21 1.20 -7.71
C ALA A 114 5.42 1.18 -6.38
N PHE A 115 5.00 0.00 -5.91
CA PHE A 115 4.32 -0.13 -4.62
C PHE A 115 5.27 0.08 -3.43
N GLN A 116 6.55 -0.29 -3.53
CA GLN A 116 7.56 0.07 -2.54
C GLN A 116 7.75 1.59 -2.47
N ALA A 117 7.78 2.29 -3.61
CA ALA A 117 7.81 3.76 -3.64
C ALA A 117 6.59 4.39 -2.95
N CYS A 118 5.38 3.94 -3.29
CA CYS A 118 4.15 4.38 -2.64
C CYS A 118 4.15 4.15 -1.12
N SER A 119 4.73 3.04 -0.68
CA SER A 119 4.86 2.70 0.74
C SER A 119 5.84 3.64 1.47
N GLY A 120 6.92 4.04 0.80
CA GLY A 120 7.83 5.09 1.29
C GLY A 120 7.10 6.41 1.53
N TRP A 121 6.32 6.86 0.54
CA TRP A 121 5.54 8.08 0.65
C TRP A 121 4.52 8.02 1.79
N ALA A 122 3.85 6.87 1.95
CA ALA A 122 2.93 6.65 3.06
C ALA A 122 3.63 6.64 4.42
N ALA A 123 4.82 6.04 4.52
CA ALA A 123 5.61 6.06 5.74
C ALA A 123 5.96 7.51 6.15
N ALA A 124 6.45 8.31 5.21
CA ALA A 124 6.72 9.74 5.41
C ALA A 124 5.50 10.50 5.93
N GLY A 125 4.36 10.38 5.25
CA GLY A 125 3.13 11.07 5.64
C GLY A 125 2.55 10.59 6.98
N SER A 126 2.84 9.36 7.39
CA SER A 126 2.32 8.80 8.65
C SER A 126 2.98 9.36 9.91
N ILE A 127 4.25 9.77 9.80
CA ILE A 127 5.03 10.31 10.92
C ILE A 127 5.31 11.81 10.78
N ASP A 128 4.84 12.45 9.70
CA ASP A 128 5.23 13.81 9.29
C ASP A 128 6.75 13.97 9.23
N GLY A 129 7.39 13.03 8.53
CA GLY A 129 8.84 12.90 8.52
C GLY A 129 9.36 12.46 7.15
N SER A 130 10.68 12.37 7.05
CA SER A 130 11.34 11.94 5.83
C SER A 130 11.26 10.43 5.65
N SER A 131 11.44 9.95 4.43
CA SER A 131 11.47 8.52 4.13
C SER A 131 12.49 8.15 3.05
N TYR A 132 12.93 6.89 3.11
CA TYR A 132 13.80 6.26 2.15
C TYR A 132 13.29 4.86 1.77
N VAL A 133 13.12 4.63 0.46
CA VAL A 133 12.80 3.30 -0.10
C VAL A 133 14.08 2.48 -0.16
N PHE A 134 14.24 1.55 0.79
CA PHE A 134 15.46 0.79 1.04
C PHE A 134 15.49 -0.60 0.36
N GLY A 135 14.31 -1.14 0.08
CA GLY A 135 14.10 -2.50 -0.42
C GLY A 135 14.86 -2.83 -1.71
N TRP A 136 15.08 -4.12 -1.93
CA TRP A 136 15.81 -4.63 -3.10
C TRP A 136 14.87 -5.04 -4.25
N PRO A 137 15.22 -4.78 -5.53
CA PRO A 137 16.41 -4.07 -6.00
C PRO A 137 16.27 -2.54 -5.87
N ARG A 138 17.37 -1.86 -5.53
CA ARG A 138 17.39 -0.40 -5.48
C ARG A 138 17.60 0.17 -6.88
N VAL A 139 16.95 1.32 -7.14
CA VAL A 139 16.98 1.98 -8.44
C VAL A 139 18.39 2.45 -8.82
N ASP A 140 19.17 2.88 -7.84
CA ASP A 140 20.55 3.34 -8.02
C ASP A 140 21.58 2.20 -8.08
N GLY A 141 21.14 0.96 -7.86
CA GLY A 141 22.01 -0.22 -7.81
C GLY A 141 22.96 -0.26 -6.61
N SER A 142 22.73 0.59 -5.60
CA SER A 142 23.59 0.64 -4.41
C SER A 142 23.56 -0.68 -3.63
N ASP A 143 24.73 -1.11 -3.14
CA ASP A 143 24.87 -2.28 -2.26
C ASP A 143 24.34 -2.00 -0.85
N PHE A 144 24.00 -3.04 -0.09
CA PHE A 144 23.34 -2.91 1.22
C PHE A 144 24.02 -1.96 2.20
N GLN A 145 25.33 -2.11 2.41
CA GLN A 145 26.05 -1.24 3.35
C GLN A 145 26.16 0.22 2.87
N VAL A 146 26.19 0.45 1.54
CA VAL A 146 26.20 1.81 0.99
C VAL A 146 24.87 2.50 1.30
N ALA A 147 23.74 1.86 0.98
CA ALA A 147 22.44 2.44 1.30
C ALA A 147 22.23 2.57 2.82
N LEU A 148 22.75 1.62 3.61
CA LEU A 148 22.67 1.71 5.07
C LEU A 148 23.44 2.94 5.59
N HIS A 149 24.63 3.19 5.06
CA HIS A 149 25.39 4.39 5.36
C HIS A 149 24.65 5.65 4.93
N ASP A 150 24.18 5.70 3.69
CA ASP A 150 23.49 6.88 3.16
C ASP A 150 22.24 7.21 3.97
N VAL A 151 21.45 6.22 4.37
CA VAL A 151 20.27 6.46 5.19
C VAL A 151 20.63 6.88 6.61
N PHE A 152 21.42 6.10 7.34
CA PHE A 152 21.61 6.32 8.77
C PHE A 152 22.61 7.44 9.10
N VAL A 153 23.68 7.53 8.31
CA VAL A 153 24.78 8.47 8.55
C VAL A 153 24.53 9.77 7.79
N THR A 154 24.20 9.70 6.50
CA THR A 154 24.09 10.90 5.65
C THR A 154 22.74 11.60 5.78
N LEU A 155 21.63 10.86 5.65
CA LEU A 155 20.28 11.44 5.58
C LEU A 155 19.66 11.63 6.96
N MET A 156 19.70 10.60 7.81
CA MET A 156 19.15 10.66 9.16
C MET A 156 20.09 11.40 10.12
N ALA A 157 21.41 11.33 9.90
CA ALA A 157 22.42 11.77 10.87
C ALA A 157 22.07 11.30 12.31
N ASP A 158 21.63 10.05 12.44
CA ASP A 158 21.15 9.45 13.69
C ASP A 158 21.47 7.96 13.73
N GLY A 159 22.77 7.66 13.92
CA GLY A 159 23.27 6.31 14.05
C GLY A 159 24.74 6.20 13.67
N GLU A 160 25.36 5.13 14.16
CA GLU A 160 26.68 4.68 13.75
C GLU A 160 26.54 3.26 13.20
N ILE A 161 27.01 3.04 11.97
CA ILE A 161 27.00 1.72 11.35
C ILE A 161 28.34 1.03 11.54
N VAL A 162 28.34 -0.30 11.52
CA VAL A 162 29.59 -1.07 11.46
C VAL A 162 30.33 -0.72 10.16
N PRO A 163 31.62 -0.36 10.20
CA PRO A 163 32.38 -0.05 8.98
C PRO A 163 32.32 -1.18 7.96
N HIS A 164 32.29 -0.81 6.67
CA HIS A 164 32.20 -1.75 5.55
C HIS A 164 33.26 -2.88 5.62
N SER A 165 34.48 -2.55 6.08
CA SER A 165 35.59 -3.49 6.25
C SER A 165 35.36 -4.59 7.30
N ASN A 166 34.31 -4.46 8.13
CA ASN A 166 34.05 -5.28 9.30
C ASN A 166 32.66 -5.93 9.25
N ALA A 167 32.20 -6.35 8.05
CA ALA A 167 30.94 -7.08 7.94
C ALA A 167 30.87 -8.23 8.98
N PRO A 168 29.70 -8.50 9.59
CA PRO A 168 29.57 -9.47 10.67
C PRO A 168 30.14 -10.84 10.31
N ALA A 169 30.83 -11.48 11.24
CA ALA A 169 31.31 -12.84 11.03
C ALA A 169 30.14 -13.78 10.68
N GLY A 170 30.18 -14.38 9.49
CA GLY A 170 29.11 -15.23 8.95
C GLY A 170 28.17 -14.53 7.96
N SER A 171 28.30 -13.21 7.76
CA SER A 171 27.68 -12.48 6.65
C SER A 171 28.53 -12.62 5.38
N ALA A 172 27.86 -12.66 4.23
CA ALA A 172 28.55 -12.59 2.93
C ALA A 172 28.87 -11.13 2.52
N GLY A 173 28.44 -10.13 3.31
CA GLY A 173 28.52 -8.71 3.00
C GLY A 173 27.69 -8.30 1.76
N ARG A 174 26.74 -9.15 1.35
CA ARG A 174 25.91 -9.02 0.13
C ARG A 174 24.44 -9.24 0.41
N GLU A 175 24.03 -8.86 1.61
CA GLU A 175 22.64 -8.79 2.02
C GLU A 175 21.88 -7.93 1.01
N LYS A 176 20.62 -8.27 0.77
CA LYS A 176 19.76 -7.48 -0.11
C LYS A 176 19.31 -6.21 0.61
N ASP A 177 18.24 -6.36 1.39
CA ASP A 177 17.61 -5.29 2.18
C ASP A 177 17.43 -5.70 3.64
N ALA A 178 17.95 -6.87 4.02
CA ALA A 178 17.76 -7.50 5.33
C ALA A 178 16.28 -7.60 5.76
N GLY A 179 15.33 -7.61 4.82
CA GLY A 179 13.89 -7.68 5.10
C GLY A 179 13.22 -6.34 5.42
N ILE A 180 13.95 -5.22 5.29
CA ILE A 180 13.44 -3.85 5.52
C ILE A 180 13.29 -3.17 4.15
N ASP A 181 12.07 -2.82 3.78
CA ASP A 181 11.79 -2.20 2.47
C ASP A 181 11.74 -0.67 2.54
N VAL A 182 11.31 -0.12 3.67
CA VAL A 182 11.09 1.31 3.86
C VAL A 182 11.62 1.74 5.22
N ILE A 183 12.30 2.87 5.24
CA ILE A 183 12.76 3.55 6.45
C ILE A 183 12.14 4.94 6.46
N ALA A 184 11.53 5.35 7.56
CA ALA A 184 11.07 6.73 7.74
C ALA A 184 11.47 7.26 9.11
N TRP A 185 11.74 8.55 9.19
CA TRP A 185 12.14 9.22 10.43
C TRP A 185 11.54 10.61 10.54
N LYS A 186 11.18 11.00 11.77
CA LYS A 186 10.76 12.36 12.08
C LYS A 186 11.94 13.17 12.58
N GLU A 187 12.24 14.23 11.84
CA GLU A 187 13.33 15.12 12.20
C GLU A 187 13.05 15.86 13.50
N ARG A 188 14.08 15.98 14.34
CA ARG A 188 13.98 16.78 15.57
C ARG A 188 14.20 18.24 15.24
N ILE A 189 13.57 19.12 16.01
CA ILE A 189 13.80 20.57 15.89
C ILE A 189 15.25 20.96 16.18
N ASP A 190 15.94 20.22 17.04
CA ASP A 190 17.37 20.42 17.37
C ASP A 190 18.33 19.64 16.46
N LYS A 191 17.82 18.88 15.47
CA LYS A 191 18.59 18.00 14.57
C LYS A 191 19.43 16.94 15.26
N SER A 192 19.20 16.69 16.55
CA SER A 192 20.00 15.75 17.34
C SER A 192 19.57 14.29 17.11
N SER A 193 20.21 13.39 17.86
CA SER A 193 19.87 11.97 17.91
C SER A 193 18.57 11.70 18.65
N GLY A 194 18.06 10.46 18.53
CA GLY A 194 16.81 10.06 19.17
C GLY A 194 15.59 10.52 18.37
N LYS A 195 15.66 10.36 17.05
CA LYS A 195 14.56 10.58 16.12
C LYS A 195 13.52 9.47 16.27
N LEU A 196 12.25 9.80 16.06
CA LEU A 196 11.20 8.78 15.95
C LEU A 196 11.33 8.12 14.59
N ASN A 197 11.43 6.80 14.56
CA ASN A 197 11.70 6.05 13.33
C ASN A 197 10.65 4.96 13.11
N LEU A 198 10.31 4.71 11.85
CA LEU A 198 9.37 3.68 11.39
C LEU A 198 10.06 2.81 10.35
N PHE A 199 10.10 1.50 10.57
CA PHE A 199 10.76 0.54 9.70
C PHE A 199 9.70 -0.39 9.11
N GLY A 200 9.64 -0.42 7.78
CA GLY A 200 8.53 -0.99 7.02
C GLY A 200 8.93 -2.18 6.17
N GLN A 201 8.10 -3.22 6.19
CA GLN A 201 8.14 -4.29 5.20
C GLN A 201 6.99 -4.09 4.21
N VAL A 202 7.28 -4.27 2.92
CA VAL A 202 6.31 -4.05 1.84
C VAL A 202 5.96 -5.39 1.21
N ALA A 203 4.66 -5.72 1.19
CA ALA A 203 4.19 -6.98 0.66
C ALA A 203 3.06 -6.80 -0.35
N SER A 204 3.39 -7.04 -1.62
CA SER A 204 2.45 -7.04 -2.76
C SER A 204 1.85 -8.42 -3.06
N GLY A 205 2.11 -9.44 -2.23
CA GLY A 205 1.66 -10.83 -2.42
C GLY A 205 0.77 -11.33 -1.27
N ALA A 206 0.01 -12.41 -1.52
CA ALA A 206 -0.94 -12.98 -0.56
C ALA A 206 -0.28 -13.53 0.73
N ASN A 207 1.01 -13.88 0.69
CA ASN A 207 1.79 -14.39 1.81
C ASN A 207 2.40 -13.29 2.70
N TRP A 208 1.80 -12.10 2.72
CA TRP A 208 2.26 -11.00 3.58
C TRP A 208 2.15 -11.35 5.08
N ARG A 209 1.27 -12.29 5.44
CA ARG A 209 1.08 -12.74 6.82
C ARG A 209 2.28 -13.51 7.39
N ASP A 210 3.13 -14.05 6.53
CA ASP A 210 4.32 -14.81 6.93
C ASP A 210 5.56 -13.92 7.05
N LYS A 211 5.37 -12.61 7.04
CA LYS A 211 6.43 -11.61 6.92
C LYS A 211 6.36 -10.56 8.04
N PRO A 212 6.50 -10.93 9.33
CA PRO A 212 6.67 -9.94 10.37
C PRO A 212 8.04 -9.27 10.25
N ILE A 213 8.09 -7.94 10.40
CA ILE A 213 9.34 -7.19 10.27
C ILE A 213 10.22 -7.20 11.54
N SER A 214 9.64 -7.41 12.72
CA SER A 214 10.35 -7.30 13.99
C SER A 214 11.63 -8.15 14.07
N PRO A 215 11.67 -9.42 13.60
CA PRO A 215 12.91 -10.20 13.58
C PRO A 215 14.02 -9.58 12.72
N TYR A 216 13.66 -8.88 11.64
CA TYR A 216 14.61 -8.20 10.75
C TYR A 216 15.17 -6.93 11.39
N ILE A 217 14.34 -6.16 12.09
CA ILE A 217 14.79 -5.00 12.89
C ILE A 217 15.79 -5.46 13.96
N ASP A 218 15.47 -6.53 14.69
CA ASP A 218 16.35 -7.08 15.72
C ASP A 218 17.69 -7.55 15.14
N ALA A 219 17.64 -8.22 13.99
CA ALA A 219 18.84 -8.67 13.28
C ALA A 219 19.65 -7.49 12.75
N LEU A 220 19.02 -6.42 12.27
CA LEU A 220 19.69 -5.20 11.83
C LEU A 220 20.47 -4.57 12.97
N GLN A 221 19.81 -4.36 14.13
CA GLN A 221 20.44 -3.77 15.31
C GLN A 221 21.65 -4.58 15.80
N LYS A 222 21.52 -5.91 15.88
CA LYS A 222 22.56 -6.77 16.45
C LYS A 222 23.78 -6.92 15.56
N ASN A 223 23.59 -6.86 14.25
CA ASN A 223 24.64 -7.22 13.29
C ASN A 223 25.21 -6.00 12.56
N TRP A 224 24.43 -4.96 12.29
CA TRP A 224 24.83 -3.91 11.33
C TRP A 224 25.08 -2.54 11.94
N LEU A 225 24.63 -2.32 13.18
CA LEU A 225 24.85 -1.07 13.88
C LEU A 225 26.04 -1.19 14.85
N ALA A 226 26.87 -0.16 14.90
CA ALA A 226 27.99 -0.08 15.84
C ALA A 226 27.51 0.23 17.27
N SER A 227 26.37 0.93 17.37
CA SER A 227 25.71 1.27 18.63
C SER A 227 24.22 0.90 18.58
N PRO A 228 23.62 0.46 19.70
CA PRO A 228 22.19 0.19 19.74
C PRO A 228 21.37 1.47 19.58
N TRP A 229 20.11 1.32 19.20
CA TRP A 229 19.22 2.45 18.99
C TRP A 229 18.90 3.11 20.33
N ILE A 230 18.96 4.44 20.36
CA ILE A 230 18.47 5.21 21.52
C ILE A 230 16.95 5.08 21.61
N ILE A 231 16.27 5.16 20.46
CA ILE A 231 14.84 4.92 20.31
C ILE A 231 14.66 3.82 19.27
N PRO A 232 14.18 2.61 19.64
CA PRO A 232 13.93 1.54 18.70
C PRO A 232 12.92 1.95 17.61
N PRO A 233 13.04 1.45 16.37
CA PRO A 233 12.11 1.79 15.32
C PRO A 233 10.76 1.12 15.58
N GLN A 234 9.70 1.82 15.22
CA GLN A 234 8.37 1.23 15.20
C GLN A 234 8.24 0.31 13.97
N PRO A 235 7.86 -0.97 14.14
CA PRO A 235 7.64 -1.86 13.01
C PRO A 235 6.40 -1.43 12.22
N ALA A 236 6.45 -1.63 10.90
CA ALA A 236 5.34 -1.37 10.01
C ALA A 236 5.23 -2.40 8.89
N MET A 237 4.00 -2.56 8.38
CA MET A 237 3.67 -3.43 7.25
C MET A 237 2.83 -2.67 6.23
N PHE A 238 3.23 -2.72 4.96
CA PHE A 238 2.55 -2.05 3.86
C PHE A 238 1.99 -3.08 2.86
N ILE A 239 0.67 -3.07 2.67
CA ILE A 239 -0.04 -4.01 1.78
C ILE A 239 -1.03 -3.30 0.85
N PRO A 240 -1.21 -3.77 -0.39
CA PRO A 240 -2.16 -3.17 -1.33
C PRO A 240 -3.60 -3.68 -1.12
N PHE A 241 -3.83 -4.55 -0.14
CA PHE A 241 -5.10 -5.23 0.09
C PHE A 241 -5.99 -4.47 1.08
N SER A 242 -7.30 -4.71 1.05
CA SER A 242 -8.18 -4.35 2.17
C SER A 242 -8.05 -5.38 3.29
N ILE A 243 -8.26 -4.94 4.52
CA ILE A 243 -8.43 -5.83 5.66
C ILE A 243 -9.88 -6.30 5.68
N VAL A 244 -10.08 -7.61 5.55
CA VAL A 244 -11.39 -8.25 5.68
C VAL A 244 -11.45 -8.90 7.06
N PRO A 245 -12.44 -8.57 7.90
CA PRO A 245 -12.61 -9.20 9.21
C PRO A 245 -12.91 -10.69 9.06
N LEU A 246 -12.38 -11.52 9.94
CA LEU A 246 -12.83 -12.90 10.08
C LEU A 246 -14.27 -12.95 10.61
N PHE A 247 -14.96 -14.06 10.37
CA PHE A 247 -16.32 -14.27 10.86
C PHE A 247 -16.39 -14.03 12.39
N GLY A 248 -17.32 -13.18 12.81
CA GLY A 248 -17.52 -12.80 14.21
C GLY A 248 -16.61 -11.68 14.73
N ALA A 249 -15.61 -11.22 13.96
CA ALA A 249 -14.77 -10.10 14.34
C ALA A 249 -15.25 -8.79 13.72
N THR A 250 -15.18 -7.70 14.48
CA THR A 250 -15.33 -6.36 13.92
C THR A 250 -14.09 -5.97 13.12
N TYR A 251 -14.25 -5.01 12.22
CA TYR A 251 -13.15 -4.40 11.51
C TYR A 251 -12.03 -3.88 12.43
N ARG A 252 -12.41 -3.20 13.51
CA ARG A 252 -11.46 -2.62 14.47
C ARG A 252 -10.66 -3.70 15.19
N GLU A 253 -11.28 -4.81 15.56
CA GLU A 253 -10.60 -5.95 16.18
C GLU A 253 -9.63 -6.62 15.22
N GLN A 254 -10.02 -6.80 13.96
CA GLN A 254 -9.14 -7.38 12.94
C GLN A 254 -7.90 -6.52 12.71
N VAL A 255 -8.07 -5.19 12.60
CA VAL A 255 -6.94 -4.26 12.49
C VAL A 255 -6.07 -4.31 13.74
N ARG A 256 -6.67 -4.27 14.94
CA ARG A 256 -5.93 -4.35 16.21
C ARG A 256 -5.10 -5.63 16.29
N TYR A 257 -5.66 -6.77 15.89
CA TYR A 257 -4.96 -8.05 15.85
C TYR A 257 -3.74 -7.99 14.94
N PHE A 258 -3.88 -7.46 13.72
CA PHE A 258 -2.75 -7.30 12.82
C PHE A 258 -1.74 -6.27 13.33
N SER A 259 -2.19 -5.18 13.94
CA SER A 259 -1.28 -4.20 14.55
C SER A 259 -0.43 -4.78 15.67
N ALA A 260 -0.96 -5.72 16.45
CA ALA A 260 -0.18 -6.42 17.47
C ALA A 260 0.94 -7.28 16.88
N MET A 261 0.78 -7.80 15.66
CA MET A 261 1.78 -8.67 15.01
C MET A 261 2.79 -7.89 14.16
N TYR A 262 2.36 -6.82 13.50
CA TYR A 262 3.17 -6.11 12.49
C TYR A 262 3.51 -4.67 12.88
N GLY A 263 3.01 -4.17 14.01
CA GLY A 263 3.07 -2.76 14.37
C GLY A 263 2.09 -1.91 13.57
N SER A 264 2.56 -0.81 12.99
CA SER A 264 1.71 0.05 12.16
C SER A 264 1.41 -0.63 10.83
N ILE A 265 0.15 -1.04 10.60
CA ILE A 265 -0.27 -1.66 9.34
C ILE A 265 -0.89 -0.62 8.42
N PHE A 266 -0.31 -0.45 7.23
CA PHE A 266 -0.77 0.42 6.15
C PHE A 266 -1.35 -0.44 5.02
N TYR A 267 -2.64 -0.27 4.78
CA TYR A 267 -3.40 -1.07 3.83
C TYR A 267 -4.20 -0.13 2.92
N ARG A 268 -4.87 -0.67 1.89
CA ARG A 268 -5.47 0.12 0.80
C ARG A 268 -6.39 1.27 1.25
N GLU A 269 -7.01 1.17 2.43
CA GLU A 269 -8.00 2.15 2.90
C GLU A 269 -7.39 3.28 3.73
N ILE A 270 -6.06 3.29 3.95
CA ILE A 270 -5.34 4.38 4.62
C ILE A 270 -4.02 4.75 3.94
N LEU A 271 -3.33 3.80 3.31
CA LEU A 271 -2.03 4.00 2.66
C LEU A 271 -2.07 5.14 1.62
N PRO A 272 -3.09 5.24 0.74
CA PRO A 272 -3.12 6.30 -0.28
C PRO A 272 -3.21 7.71 0.32
N ALA A 273 -4.00 7.89 1.39
CA ALA A 273 -4.11 9.19 2.07
C ALA A 273 -2.80 9.60 2.74
N TYR A 274 -2.11 8.65 3.38
CA TYR A 274 -0.77 8.91 3.93
C TYR A 274 0.27 9.19 2.83
N ALA A 275 0.21 8.49 1.70
CA ALA A 275 1.11 8.74 0.58
C ALA A 275 0.91 10.16 0.01
N ALA A 276 -0.34 10.57 -0.20
CA ALA A 276 -0.67 11.93 -0.64
C ALA A 276 -0.15 12.99 0.35
N ARG A 277 -0.29 12.74 1.66
CA ARG A 277 0.27 13.62 2.70
C ARG A 277 1.79 13.71 2.66
N GLY A 278 2.49 12.58 2.51
CA GLY A 278 3.95 12.56 2.40
C GLY A 278 4.44 13.34 1.18
N LEU A 279 3.80 13.16 0.02
CA LEU A 279 4.11 13.90 -1.20
C LEU A 279 3.82 15.40 -1.07
N LEU A 280 2.74 15.78 -0.38
CA LEU A 280 2.43 17.18 -0.10
C LEU A 280 3.50 17.83 0.78
N LEU A 281 3.92 17.16 1.86
CA LEU A 281 4.95 17.66 2.77
C LEU A 281 6.33 17.77 2.10
N GLU A 282 6.63 16.89 1.15
CA GLU A 282 7.86 16.98 0.35
C GLU A 282 7.82 18.18 -0.60
N ARG A 283 6.71 18.39 -1.31
CA ARG A 283 6.54 19.54 -2.20
C ARG A 283 6.56 20.89 -1.46
N SER A 284 6.15 20.93 -0.19
CA SER A 284 6.29 22.11 0.67
C SER A 284 7.72 22.32 1.18
N GLY A 285 8.66 21.42 0.87
CA GLY A 285 10.04 21.46 1.33
C GLY A 285 10.22 21.10 2.80
N SER A 286 9.21 20.51 3.44
CA SER A 286 9.22 20.22 4.88
C SER A 286 9.95 18.93 5.24
N ILE A 287 9.97 17.97 4.31
CA ILE A 287 10.58 16.65 4.49
C ILE A 287 11.26 16.19 3.21
N PHE A 288 12.10 15.16 3.32
CA PHE A 288 12.64 14.42 2.18
C PHE A 288 11.83 13.14 1.93
N CYS A 289 11.36 12.93 0.70
CA CYS A 289 10.62 11.72 0.35
C CYS A 289 11.31 11.03 -0.84
N HIS A 290 12.05 9.95 -0.57
CA HIS A 290 12.80 9.25 -1.62
C HIS A 290 11.86 8.78 -2.74
N ARG A 291 12.28 9.02 -3.99
CA ARG A 291 11.57 8.63 -5.23
C ARG A 291 10.23 9.36 -5.44
N SER A 292 9.98 10.49 -4.76
CA SER A 292 8.80 11.35 -5.02
C SER A 292 8.67 11.76 -6.49
N ASN A 293 9.80 11.95 -7.17
CA ASN A 293 9.91 12.27 -8.59
C ASN A 293 9.37 11.18 -9.55
N GLU A 294 9.07 9.97 -9.06
CA GLU A 294 8.49 8.89 -9.87
C GLU A 294 6.96 8.96 -9.98
N LEU A 295 6.29 9.79 -9.16
CA LEU A 295 4.84 9.96 -9.18
C LEU A 295 4.25 10.23 -10.58
N PRO A 296 4.82 11.13 -11.42
CA PRO A 296 4.29 11.36 -12.77
C PRO A 296 4.29 10.09 -13.63
N ARG A 297 5.30 9.22 -13.46
CA ARG A 297 5.38 7.94 -14.18
C ARG A 297 4.31 6.96 -13.69
N LEU A 298 4.04 6.93 -12.39
CA LEU A 298 2.94 6.14 -11.82
C LEU A 298 1.59 6.60 -12.40
N ILE A 299 1.30 7.91 -12.36
CA ILE A 299 0.07 8.49 -12.91
C ILE A 299 -0.08 8.14 -14.41
N ALA A 300 0.99 8.31 -15.20
CA ALA A 300 0.97 7.97 -16.62
C ALA A 300 0.65 6.48 -16.84
N ARG A 301 1.20 5.59 -16.01
CA ARG A 301 0.88 4.17 -16.04
C ARG A 301 -0.58 3.89 -15.69
N GLU A 302 -1.14 4.51 -14.64
CA GLU A 302 -2.54 4.28 -14.25
C GLU A 302 -3.49 4.70 -15.37
N LYS A 303 -3.25 5.86 -16.00
CA LYS A 303 -4.01 6.30 -17.17
C LYS A 303 -3.90 5.32 -18.34
N ALA A 304 -2.68 4.86 -18.65
CA ALA A 304 -2.47 3.88 -19.71
C ALA A 304 -3.17 2.55 -19.41
N PHE A 305 -3.13 2.09 -18.16
CA PHE A 305 -3.76 0.87 -17.72
C PHE A 305 -5.28 0.94 -17.81
N ILE A 306 -5.91 2.03 -17.34
CA ILE A 306 -7.35 2.27 -17.47
C ILE A 306 -7.78 2.24 -18.95
N LYS A 307 -7.02 2.88 -19.85
CA LYS A 307 -7.30 2.85 -21.29
C LYS A 307 -7.25 1.44 -21.89
N VAL A 308 -6.28 0.62 -21.48
CA VAL A 308 -6.19 -0.79 -21.91
C VAL A 308 -7.40 -1.56 -21.40
N LEU A 309 -7.74 -1.41 -20.11
CA LEU A 309 -8.86 -2.07 -19.47
C LEU A 309 -10.21 -1.81 -20.17
N ARG A 310 -10.48 -0.54 -20.52
CA ARG A 310 -11.70 -0.16 -21.25
C ARG A 310 -11.77 -0.82 -22.63
N ARG A 311 -10.66 -0.83 -23.38
CA ARG A 311 -10.62 -1.46 -24.72
C ARG A 311 -10.89 -2.95 -24.68
N THR A 312 -10.41 -3.67 -23.66
CA THR A 312 -10.64 -5.12 -23.55
C THR A 312 -12.12 -5.48 -23.34
N GLN A 313 -12.97 -4.56 -22.90
CA GLN A 313 -14.41 -4.81 -22.77
C GLN A 313 -15.22 -4.52 -24.04
N ASP A 314 -14.71 -3.70 -24.95
CA ASP A 314 -15.40 -3.41 -26.23
C ASP A 314 -15.34 -4.61 -27.21
N TYR A 315 -14.55 -5.66 -26.90
CA TYR A 315 -14.34 -6.85 -27.74
C TYR A 315 -14.94 -8.15 -27.16
N SER A 316 -15.65 -8.07 -26.03
CA SER A 316 -16.30 -9.19 -25.33
C SER A 316 -17.80 -8.96 -25.23
#